data_AF-A0A7J7HPL7-F1
#
_entry.id   AF-A0A7J7HPL7-F1
#
_cell.length_a   1.000
_cell.length_b   1.000
_cell.length_c   1.000
_cell.angle_alpha   90.00
_cell.angle_beta   90.00
_cell.angle_gamma   90.00
#
_symmetry.space_group_name_H-M   'P 1'
#
loop_
_entity.id
_entity.type
_entity.pdbx_description
1 polymer ?
#
loop_
_entity_poly.entity_id
_entity_poly.type
_entity_poly.pdbx_seq_one_letter_code
_entity_poly.pdbx_strand_id
1 'polypeptide(L)'
;MLDPWIKYEEGYFVYNSGSEKDVWIETTDGKPFVGEVWPGPCVFPDFTLSKTRSWWASLVKDFISNGLDGIWNDMNEPAVFKAVTKTMPGTNVHRGDIELGGCQNHSHYHIVYGMLMARSTYEGMKLGNENNRLFILTRAGFIGSQRYAATWTGDNLSTLEHLHMSISMVLQLVSGQGIL
;
A
#
# COMPACT_ATOMS: atom_id res chain seq x y z
N MET A 1 3.43 -4.24 11.25
CA MET A 1 3.08 -3.07 10.43
C MET A 1 4.05 -3.02 9.27
N LEU A 2 3.56 -2.77 8.06
CA LEU A 2 4.31 -2.78 6.81
C LEU A 2 3.76 -1.67 5.92
N ASP A 3 4.54 -0.60 5.75
CA ASP A 3 4.17 0.63 5.03
C ASP A 3 4.66 0.57 3.58
N PRO A 4 4.11 1.38 2.64
CA PRO A 4 4.43 1.27 1.22
C PRO A 4 5.78 1.86 0.83
N TRP A 5 6.61 2.34 1.74
CA TRP A 5 7.87 2.99 1.40
C TRP A 5 9.08 2.15 1.76
N ILE A 6 10.08 2.21 0.89
CA ILE A 6 11.36 1.53 1.07
C ILE A 6 12.43 2.60 1.25
N LYS A 7 13.22 2.49 2.32
CA LYS A 7 14.32 3.43 2.61
C LYS A 7 15.23 3.56 1.39
N TYR A 8 15.49 4.78 0.96
CA TYR A 8 16.38 5.09 -0.15
C TYR A 8 17.83 4.98 0.32
N GLU A 9 18.34 3.75 0.36
CA GLU A 9 19.65 3.42 0.95
C GLU A 9 20.34 2.30 0.17
N GLU A 10 21.45 2.62 -0.49
CA GLU A 10 22.29 1.62 -1.15
C GLU A 10 22.80 0.59 -0.15
N GLY A 11 22.74 -0.69 -0.53
CA GLY A 11 23.13 -1.80 0.35
C GLY A 11 21.95 -2.36 1.15
N TYR A 12 20.82 -1.65 1.25
CA TYR A 12 19.60 -2.23 1.78
C TYR A 12 19.00 -3.18 0.74
N PHE A 13 18.94 -4.48 1.05
CA PHE A 13 18.59 -5.51 0.07
C PHE A 13 17.21 -5.30 -0.59
N VAL A 14 16.23 -4.74 0.14
CA VAL A 14 14.91 -4.45 -0.43
C VAL A 14 14.99 -3.32 -1.45
N TYR A 15 15.74 -2.25 -1.13
CA TYR A 15 15.98 -1.16 -2.07
C TYR A 15 16.78 -1.62 -3.29
N ASN A 16 17.83 -2.41 -3.09
CA ASN A 16 18.64 -2.94 -4.19
C ASN A 16 17.79 -3.84 -5.11
N SER A 17 17.07 -4.82 -4.56
CA SER A 17 16.26 -5.76 -5.35
C SER A 17 15.10 -5.08 -6.08
N GLY A 18 14.47 -4.06 -5.49
CA GLY A 18 13.44 -3.28 -6.16
C GLY A 18 14.01 -2.40 -7.28
N SER A 19 15.21 -1.84 -7.10
CA SER A 19 15.91 -1.07 -8.13
C SER A 19 16.33 -1.94 -9.31
N GLU A 20 16.88 -3.13 -9.04
CA GLU A 20 17.23 -4.11 -10.07
C GLU A 20 16.02 -4.56 -10.90
N LYS A 21 14.84 -4.63 -10.28
CA LYS A 21 13.58 -5.00 -10.95
C LYS A 21 12.83 -3.81 -11.54
N ASP A 22 13.34 -2.60 -11.32
CA ASP A 22 12.72 -1.34 -11.74
C ASP A 22 11.25 -1.27 -11.29
N VAL A 23 11.01 -1.28 -9.98
CA VAL A 23 9.65 -1.35 -9.40
C VAL A 23 9.15 -0.01 -8.85
N TRP A 24 9.95 1.05 -8.94
CA TRP A 24 9.64 2.33 -8.31
C TRP A 24 8.69 3.20 -9.15
N ILE A 25 7.87 4.00 -8.47
CA ILE A 25 7.15 5.13 -9.06
C ILE A 25 8.15 6.21 -9.43
N GLU A 26 7.92 6.90 -10.54
CA GLU A 26 8.85 7.88 -11.08
C GLU A 26 8.34 9.33 -10.95
N THR A 27 9.27 10.26 -10.95
CA THR A 27 9.01 11.67 -11.26
C THR A 27 8.90 11.87 -12.78
N THR A 28 8.46 13.05 -13.21
CA THR A 28 8.27 13.36 -14.64
C THR A 28 9.56 13.32 -15.48
N ASP A 29 10.73 13.34 -14.84
CA ASP A 29 12.04 13.20 -15.47
C ASP A 29 12.53 11.73 -15.54
N GLY A 30 11.68 10.75 -15.17
CA GLY A 30 11.97 9.33 -15.27
C GLY A 30 12.91 8.80 -14.18
N LYS A 31 13.07 9.53 -13.07
CA LYS A 31 13.83 9.07 -11.90
C LYS A 31 12.89 8.50 -10.83
N PRO A 32 13.34 7.57 -9.97
CA PRO A 32 12.55 7.16 -8.82
C PRO A 32 12.13 8.36 -7.97
N PHE A 33 10.84 8.43 -7.64
CA PHE A 33 10.35 9.43 -6.72
C PHE A 33 10.85 9.15 -5.31
N VAL A 34 11.46 10.16 -4.69
CA VAL A 34 11.92 10.12 -3.31
C VAL A 34 11.04 11.04 -2.46
N GLY A 35 10.32 10.45 -1.50
CA GLY A 35 9.50 11.15 -0.53
C GLY A 35 10.08 11.06 0.88
N GLU A 36 9.70 12.00 1.73
CA GLU A 36 10.17 12.09 3.12
C GLU A 36 9.08 11.56 4.06
N VAL A 37 9.41 10.49 4.78
CA VAL A 37 8.51 9.74 5.67
C VAL A 37 9.28 9.33 6.94
N TRP A 38 8.75 8.39 7.75
CA TRP A 38 9.32 8.06 9.07
C TRP A 38 10.82 7.74 9.09
N PRO A 39 11.38 6.92 8.17
CA PRO A 39 12.81 6.60 8.17
C PRO A 39 13.65 7.60 7.33
N GLY A 40 13.08 8.75 6.96
CA GLY A 40 13.71 9.75 6.09
C GLY A 40 13.39 9.53 4.60
N PRO A 41 14.35 9.75 3.69
CA PRO A 41 14.14 9.60 2.25
C PRO A 41 13.79 8.16 1.87
N CYS A 42 12.67 7.97 1.16
CA CYS A 42 12.21 6.67 0.71
C CYS A 42 11.67 6.71 -0.71
N VAL A 43 11.78 5.57 -1.40
CA VAL A 43 11.12 5.29 -2.68
C VAL A 43 9.83 4.49 -2.47
N PHE A 44 8.95 4.55 -3.46
CA PHE A 44 7.61 3.97 -3.39
C PHE A 44 7.45 2.94 -4.52
N PRO A 45 7.08 1.67 -4.23
CA PRO A 45 6.74 0.69 -5.24
C PRO A 45 5.53 1.14 -6.06
N ASP A 46 5.61 0.94 -7.37
CA ASP A 46 4.49 1.12 -8.29
C ASP A 46 3.63 -0.16 -8.32
N PHE A 47 2.68 -0.27 -7.38
CA PHE A 47 1.77 -1.41 -7.30
C PHE A 47 0.82 -1.56 -8.51
N THR A 48 0.82 -0.60 -9.44
CA THR A 48 0.07 -0.71 -10.72
C THR A 48 0.74 -1.69 -11.68
N LEU A 49 1.98 -2.09 -11.42
CA LEU A 49 2.72 -3.09 -12.20
C LEU A 49 2.63 -4.47 -11.55
N SER A 50 2.23 -5.46 -12.33
CA SER A 50 2.20 -6.88 -11.95
C SER A 50 3.56 -7.38 -11.46
N LYS A 51 4.66 -6.93 -12.08
CA LYS A 51 6.03 -7.22 -11.64
C LYS A 51 6.31 -6.70 -10.23
N THR A 52 5.83 -5.50 -9.90
CA THR A 52 6.00 -4.90 -8.56
C THR A 52 5.17 -5.63 -7.53
N ARG A 53 3.91 -5.98 -7.86
CA ARG A 53 3.04 -6.77 -6.97
C ARG A 53 3.67 -8.13 -6.65
N SER A 54 4.26 -8.78 -7.67
CA SER A 54 4.93 -10.08 -7.52
C SER A 54 6.20 -9.98 -6.68
N TRP A 55 7.01 -8.92 -6.90
CA TRP A 55 8.18 -8.63 -6.07
C TRP A 55 7.80 -8.38 -4.62
N TRP A 56 6.79 -7.54 -4.36
CA TRP A 56 6.29 -7.29 -3.01
C TRP A 56 5.78 -8.57 -2.34
N ALA A 57 5.00 -9.36 -3.07
CA ALA A 57 4.48 -10.64 -2.59
C ALA A 57 5.61 -11.60 -2.19
N SER A 58 6.73 -11.61 -2.93
CA SER A 58 7.90 -12.42 -2.58
C SER A 58 8.57 -11.99 -1.27
N LEU A 59 8.62 -10.69 -0.96
CA LEU A 59 9.12 -10.18 0.31
C LEU A 59 8.15 -10.52 1.45
N VAL A 60 6.85 -10.41 1.20
CA VAL A 60 5.81 -10.71 2.20
C VAL A 60 5.76 -12.20 2.56
N LYS A 61 6.01 -13.08 1.58
CA LYS A 61 6.12 -14.52 1.78
C LYS A 61 7.09 -14.88 2.91
N ASP A 62 8.23 -14.18 2.98
CA ASP A 62 9.27 -14.46 3.96
C ASP A 62 8.82 -14.11 5.38
N PHE A 63 7.97 -13.10 5.57
CA PHE A 63 7.39 -12.80 6.89
C PHE A 63 6.52 -13.95 7.41
N ILE A 64 5.67 -14.50 6.55
CA ILE A 64 4.79 -15.62 6.91
C ILE A 64 5.59 -16.89 7.19
N SER A 65 6.63 -17.14 6.38
CA SER A 65 7.55 -18.26 6.59
C SER A 65 8.28 -18.17 7.93
N ASN A 66 8.40 -16.98 8.52
CA ASN A 66 8.98 -16.73 9.84
C ASN A 66 7.94 -16.69 10.98
N GLY A 67 6.68 -17.09 10.73
CA GLY A 67 5.66 -17.28 11.77
C GLY A 67 4.78 -16.05 12.06
N LEU A 68 4.76 -15.06 11.17
CA LEU A 68 3.76 -13.97 11.24
C LEU A 68 2.41 -14.45 10.70
N ASP A 69 1.33 -14.21 11.44
CA ASP A 69 -0.04 -14.60 11.04
C ASP A 69 -0.88 -13.45 10.46
N GLY A 70 -0.39 -12.21 10.60
CA GLY A 70 -1.11 -11.04 10.12
C GLY A 70 -0.21 -9.85 9.84
N ILE A 71 -0.66 -9.01 8.89
CA ILE A 71 0.07 -7.83 8.45
C ILE A 71 -0.85 -6.62 8.50
N TRP A 72 -0.32 -5.52 9.02
CA TRP A 72 -0.98 -4.23 9.03
C TRP A 72 -0.32 -3.35 7.97
N ASN A 73 -1.03 -3.03 6.88
CA ASN A 73 -0.63 -2.03 5.90
C ASN A 73 -1.15 -0.66 6.32
N ASP A 74 -0.23 0.18 6.78
CA ASP A 74 -0.53 1.55 7.15
C ASP A 74 0.05 2.51 6.11
N MET A 75 -0.38 3.77 6.18
CA MET A 75 0.23 4.88 5.44
C MET A 75 0.20 4.73 3.92
N ASN A 76 -0.75 3.94 3.41
CA ASN A 76 -0.83 3.47 2.04
C ASN A 76 -1.72 4.33 1.13
N GLU A 77 -1.95 5.59 1.48
CA GLU A 77 -2.62 6.57 0.62
C GLU A 77 -1.90 6.91 -0.70
N PRO A 78 -0.55 7.02 -0.81
CA PRO A 78 0.54 6.92 0.17
C PRO A 78 0.85 8.21 0.92
N ALA A 79 1.13 8.12 2.22
CA ALA A 79 1.50 9.29 3.02
C ALA A 79 2.91 9.81 2.69
N VAL A 80 3.04 11.12 2.52
CA VAL A 80 4.32 11.82 2.28
C VAL A 80 4.37 13.09 3.15
N PHE A 81 5.26 13.15 4.14
CA PHE A 81 5.14 14.14 5.22
C PHE A 81 5.42 15.58 4.81
N LYS A 82 6.39 15.76 3.92
CA LYS A 82 6.79 17.09 3.43
C LYS A 82 5.95 17.60 2.24
N ALA A 83 5.07 16.77 1.69
CA ALA A 83 4.16 17.21 0.64
C ALA A 83 3.03 18.08 1.23
N VAL A 84 2.60 19.11 0.49
CA VAL A 84 1.53 20.04 0.91
C VAL A 84 0.23 19.28 1.20
N THR A 85 -0.12 18.33 0.33
CA THR A 85 -1.33 17.49 0.44
C THR A 85 -1.14 16.28 1.34
N LYS A 86 0.04 16.12 1.97
CA LYS A 86 0.42 14.93 2.75
C LYS A 86 0.41 13.60 1.97
N THR A 87 0.38 13.68 0.64
CA THR A 87 0.45 12.53 -0.27
C THR A 87 1.41 12.81 -1.43
N MET A 88 1.69 11.79 -2.22
CA MET A 88 2.51 11.87 -3.43
C MET A 88 1.98 12.93 -4.42
N PRO A 89 2.86 13.69 -5.10
CA PRO A 89 2.43 14.65 -6.11
C PRO A 89 1.64 13.97 -7.22
N GLY A 90 0.51 14.57 -7.61
CA GLY A 90 -0.38 14.01 -8.64
C GLY A 90 0.28 13.83 -10.01
N THR A 91 1.39 14.53 -10.27
CA THR A 91 2.19 14.47 -11.51
C THR A 91 3.20 13.32 -11.57
N ASN A 92 3.41 12.60 -10.47
CA ASN A 92 4.28 11.42 -10.49
C ASN A 92 3.77 10.38 -11.46
N VAL A 93 4.66 9.61 -12.07
CA VAL A 93 4.34 8.71 -13.17
C VAL A 93 4.29 7.28 -12.66
N HIS A 94 3.15 6.63 -12.88
CA HIS A 94 2.98 5.19 -12.76
C HIS A 94 3.02 4.58 -14.16
N ARG A 95 3.73 3.47 -14.31
CA ARG A 95 3.88 2.84 -15.63
C ARG A 95 2.71 1.96 -16.02
N GLY A 96 1.98 1.43 -15.03
CA GLY A 96 0.68 0.74 -15.17
C GLY A 96 0.65 -0.44 -16.14
N ASP A 97 0.21 -1.61 -15.68
CA ASP A 97 -0.16 -2.67 -16.63
C ASP A 97 -1.30 -2.14 -17.55
N ILE A 98 -1.32 -2.57 -18.83
CA ILE A 98 -2.31 -2.09 -19.82
C ILE A 98 -3.76 -2.34 -19.35
N GLU A 99 -3.98 -3.44 -18.66
CA GLU A 99 -5.27 -3.85 -18.08
C GLU A 99 -5.75 -2.94 -16.94
N LEU A 100 -4.84 -2.20 -16.31
CA LEU A 100 -5.14 -1.23 -15.25
C LEU A 100 -5.21 0.22 -15.77
N GLY A 101 -4.93 0.46 -17.06
CA GLY A 101 -5.00 1.80 -17.67
C GLY A 101 -3.69 2.31 -18.28
N GLY A 102 -2.61 1.52 -18.21
CA GLY A 102 -1.31 1.86 -18.79
C GLY A 102 -0.57 2.99 -18.06
N CYS A 103 0.42 3.58 -18.73
CA CYS A 103 1.22 4.66 -18.15
C CYS A 103 0.37 5.91 -17.93
N GLN A 104 0.23 6.33 -16.66
CA GLN A 104 -0.57 7.49 -16.25
C GLN A 104 0.08 8.19 -15.06
N ASN A 105 -0.39 9.41 -14.81
CA ASN A 105 0.01 10.15 -13.62
C ASN A 105 -0.63 9.58 -12.34
N HIS A 106 -0.04 9.86 -11.18
CA HIS A 106 -0.50 9.43 -9.87
C HIS A 106 -1.94 9.87 -9.60
N SER A 107 -2.37 11.02 -10.11
CA SER A 107 -3.77 11.46 -10.01
C SER A 107 -4.78 10.44 -10.56
N HIS A 108 -4.40 9.62 -11.55
CA HIS A 108 -5.24 8.55 -12.09
C HIS A 108 -5.32 7.34 -11.13
N TYR A 109 -4.21 7.02 -10.46
CA TYR A 109 -4.07 5.82 -9.64
C TYR A 109 -4.19 6.04 -8.13
N HIS A 110 -4.27 7.29 -7.67
CA HIS A 110 -4.17 7.67 -6.26
C HIS A 110 -5.05 6.83 -5.35
N ILE A 111 -6.34 6.73 -5.67
CA ILE A 111 -7.31 6.05 -4.81
C ILE A 111 -7.13 4.51 -4.82
N VAL A 112 -6.63 3.93 -5.91
CA VAL A 112 -6.43 2.47 -6.00
C VAL A 112 -5.08 2.01 -5.42
N TYR A 113 -4.15 2.93 -5.17
CA TYR A 113 -2.80 2.61 -4.71
C TYR A 113 -2.80 1.74 -3.43
N GLY A 114 -3.52 2.17 -2.39
CA GLY A 114 -3.61 1.45 -1.13
C GLY A 114 -4.26 0.07 -1.26
N MET A 115 -5.31 -0.05 -2.10
CA MET A 115 -5.94 -1.34 -2.40
C MET A 115 -4.96 -2.29 -3.11
N LEU A 116 -4.16 -1.79 -4.06
CA LEU A 116 -3.19 -2.60 -4.79
C LEU A 116 -2.07 -3.09 -3.86
N MET A 117 -1.63 -2.27 -2.90
CA MET A 117 -0.71 -2.72 -1.84
C MET A 117 -1.34 -3.84 -1.00
N ALA A 118 -2.57 -3.65 -0.52
CA ALA A 118 -3.27 -4.66 0.29
C ALA A 118 -3.44 -5.98 -0.49
N ARG A 119 -3.78 -5.90 -1.79
CA ARG A 119 -3.81 -7.05 -2.69
C ARG A 119 -2.45 -7.75 -2.79
N SER A 120 -1.36 -7.01 -2.98
CA SER A 120 -0.01 -7.59 -3.08
C SER A 120 0.42 -8.25 -1.78
N THR A 121 0.08 -7.66 -0.63
CA THR A 121 0.31 -8.28 0.69
C THR A 121 -0.49 -9.57 0.81
N TYR A 122 -1.77 -9.58 0.44
CA TYR A 122 -2.61 -10.78 0.44
C TYR A 122 -2.04 -11.91 -0.42
N GLU A 123 -1.63 -11.59 -1.66
CA GLU A 123 -1.00 -12.54 -2.58
C GLU A 123 0.30 -13.10 -1.98
N GLY A 124 1.14 -12.26 -1.35
CA GLY A 124 2.35 -12.69 -0.67
C GLY A 124 2.08 -13.60 0.54
N MET A 125 1.06 -13.31 1.34
CA MET A 125 0.72 -14.16 2.47
C MET A 125 0.24 -15.54 2.03
N LYS A 126 -0.56 -15.61 0.94
CA LYS A 126 -0.94 -16.88 0.31
C LYS A 126 0.26 -17.69 -0.16
N LEU A 127 1.25 -17.04 -0.78
CA LEU A 127 2.48 -17.70 -1.22
C LEU A 127 3.31 -18.27 -0.06
N GLY A 128 3.20 -17.67 1.14
CA GLY A 128 3.89 -18.13 2.34
C GLY A 128 3.26 -19.38 2.93
N ASN A 129 1.92 -19.39 3.05
CA ASN A 129 1.17 -20.55 3.51
C ASN A 129 -0.29 -20.46 3.04
N GLU A 130 -0.65 -21.28 2.06
CA GLU A 130 -2.00 -21.31 1.48
C GLU A 130 -3.09 -21.74 2.47
N ASN A 131 -2.72 -22.44 3.55
CA ASN A 131 -3.66 -22.99 4.52
C ASN A 131 -3.90 -22.08 5.73
N ASN A 132 -3.18 -20.95 5.84
CA ASN A 132 -3.35 -20.04 6.96
C ASN A 132 -4.59 -19.16 6.81
N ARG A 133 -5.24 -18.85 7.95
CA ARG A 133 -6.22 -17.77 7.99
C ARG A 133 -5.48 -16.45 7.91
N LEU A 134 -5.63 -15.77 6.78
CA LEU A 134 -4.93 -14.52 6.50
C LEU A 134 -5.64 -13.36 7.19
N PHE A 135 -4.89 -12.57 7.98
CA PHE A 135 -5.39 -11.32 8.52
C PHE A 135 -4.57 -10.14 7.99
N ILE A 136 -5.23 -9.26 7.25
CA ILE A 136 -4.64 -8.01 6.79
C ILE A 136 -5.52 -6.85 7.24
N LEU A 137 -4.90 -5.83 7.80
CA LEU A 137 -5.54 -4.55 8.11
C LEU A 137 -4.97 -3.48 7.17
N THR A 138 -5.82 -2.67 6.53
CA THR A 138 -5.40 -1.59 5.61
C THR A 138 -6.04 -0.26 5.96
N ARG A 139 -5.29 0.85 5.87
CA ARG A 139 -5.85 2.19 6.10
C ARG A 139 -6.58 2.70 4.89
N ALA A 140 -5.86 2.81 3.78
CA ALA A 140 -6.42 3.19 2.50
C ALA A 140 -7.01 1.97 1.79
N GLY A 141 -8.12 2.18 1.09
CA GLY A 141 -8.80 1.15 0.32
C GLY A 141 -9.73 1.76 -0.72
N PHE A 142 -10.05 0.96 -1.73
CA PHE A 142 -11.02 1.27 -2.77
C PHE A 142 -12.04 0.14 -2.94
N ILE A 143 -12.99 0.29 -3.86
CA ILE A 143 -13.99 -0.73 -4.19
C ILE A 143 -13.28 -2.07 -4.49
N GLY A 144 -13.61 -3.10 -3.71
CA GLY A 144 -13.00 -4.43 -3.83
C GLY A 144 -11.93 -4.75 -2.77
N SER A 145 -11.57 -3.81 -1.90
CA SER A 145 -10.60 -4.03 -0.82
C SER A 145 -11.03 -5.12 0.16
N GLN A 146 -12.34 -5.35 0.33
CA GLN A 146 -12.90 -6.41 1.17
C GLN A 146 -12.44 -7.82 0.78
N ARG A 147 -11.94 -8.01 -0.45
CA ARG A 147 -11.38 -9.29 -0.89
C ARG A 147 -10.00 -9.58 -0.29
N TYR A 148 -9.32 -8.56 0.23
CA TYR A 148 -7.91 -8.64 0.60
C TYR A 148 -7.63 -8.26 2.06
N ALA A 149 -8.36 -7.30 2.62
CA ALA A 149 -8.06 -6.77 3.95
C ALA A 149 -9.31 -6.22 4.65
N ALA A 150 -9.29 -6.24 5.98
CA ALA A 150 -10.15 -5.41 6.81
C ALA A 150 -9.63 -3.97 6.82
N THR A 151 -10.49 -3.00 7.11
CA THR A 151 -10.12 -1.58 7.23
C THR A 151 -10.49 -1.02 8.59
N TRP A 152 -9.92 0.13 8.95
CA TRP A 152 -10.31 0.92 10.11
C TRP A 152 -10.34 2.41 9.74
N THR A 153 -10.94 3.23 10.60
CA THR A 153 -11.25 4.65 10.31
C THR A 153 -10.07 5.60 10.49
N GLY A 154 -8.83 5.10 10.52
CA GLY A 154 -7.63 5.91 10.76
C GLY A 154 -7.49 6.40 12.21
N ASP A 155 -6.65 7.41 12.38
CA ASP A 155 -6.32 8.00 13.67
C ASP A 155 -7.50 8.80 14.24
N ASN A 156 -8.11 8.28 15.32
CA ASN A 156 -9.18 8.95 16.04
C ASN A 156 -8.67 9.63 17.33
N LEU A 157 -9.54 10.39 17.98
CA LEU A 157 -9.29 11.00 19.28
C LEU A 157 -10.05 10.24 20.36
N SER A 158 -9.50 10.23 21.58
CA SER A 158 -10.15 9.63 22.76
C SER A 158 -11.23 10.55 23.32
N THR A 159 -12.32 10.74 22.57
CA THR A 159 -13.46 11.59 22.94
C THR A 159 -14.78 10.86 22.72
N LEU A 160 -15.82 11.23 23.47
CA LEU A 160 -17.18 10.69 23.28
C LEU A 160 -17.72 10.98 21.87
N GLU A 161 -17.33 12.10 21.28
CA GLU A 161 -17.71 12.46 19.92
C GLU A 161 -17.15 11.47 18.89
N HIS A 162 -15.86 11.12 18.97
CA HIS A 162 -15.25 10.12 18.09
C HIS A 162 -15.82 8.72 18.31
N LEU A 163 -16.19 8.37 19.56
CA LEU A 163 -16.91 7.14 19.84
C LEU A 163 -18.29 7.12 19.18
N HIS A 164 -19.01 8.25 19.19
CA HIS A 164 -20.31 8.33 18.52
C HIS A 164 -20.16 8.23 16.99
N MET A 165 -19.19 8.94 16.41
CA MET A 165 -18.93 8.93 14.97
C MET A 165 -18.57 7.55 14.42
N SER A 166 -17.91 6.70 15.22
CA SER A 166 -17.48 5.37 14.76
C SER A 166 -18.65 4.50 14.31
N ILE A 167 -19.83 4.65 14.92
CA ILE A 167 -21.03 3.88 14.55
C ILE A 167 -21.43 4.19 13.10
N SER A 168 -21.58 5.47 12.76
CA SER A 168 -21.98 5.90 11.41
C SER A 168 -20.92 5.56 10.38
N MET A 169 -19.63 5.72 10.71
CA MET A 169 -18.53 5.39 9.79
C MET A 169 -18.48 3.89 9.47
N VAL A 170 -18.59 3.03 10.49
CA VAL A 170 -18.57 1.56 10.29
C VAL A 170 -19.77 1.10 9.47
N LEU A 171 -20.97 1.64 9.72
CA LEU A 171 -22.16 1.30 8.93
C LEU A 171 -22.01 1.67 7.46
N GLN A 172 -21.38 2.81 7.15
CA GLN A 172 -21.10 3.21 5.76
C GLN A 172 -20.09 2.28 5.10
N LEU A 173 -19.05 1.82 5.82
CA LEU A 173 -18.06 0.88 5.31
C LEU A 173 -18.68 -0.46 4.87
N VAL A 174 -19.72 -0.95 5.57
CA VAL A 174 -20.41 -2.20 5.19
C VAL A 174 -21.02 -2.13 3.78
N SER A 175 -21.45 -0.94 3.33
CA SER A 175 -22.09 -0.76 2.02
C SER A 175 -21.15 -0.93 0.81
N GLY A 176 -19.83 -0.89 1.02
CA GLY A 176 -18.82 -1.01 -0.05
C GLY A 176 -17.61 -1.91 0.27
N GLN A 177 -17.44 -2.30 1.54
CA GLN A 177 -16.37 -3.16 2.04
C GLN A 177 -16.88 -4.26 3.02
N GLY A 178 -18.18 -4.53 3.05
CA GLY A 178 -18.74 -5.60 3.87
C GLY A 178 -18.17 -6.97 3.48
N ILE A 179 -17.70 -7.73 4.47
CA ILE A 179 -17.40 -9.15 4.36
C ILE A 179 -18.72 -9.88 4.61
N LEU A 180 -19.37 -10.34 3.55
CA LEU A 180 -20.47 -11.32 3.62
C LEU A 180 -19.90 -12.71 3.32
#